data_AF-A0A2V6JFH2-F1
#
_entry.id   AF-A0A2V6JFH2-F1
#
_cell.length_a   1.000
_cell.length_b   1.000
_cell.length_c   1.000
_cell.angle_alpha   90.00
_cell.angle_beta   90.00
_cell.angle_gamma   90.00
#
_symmetry.space_group_name_H-M   'P 1'
#
loop_
_entity.id
_entity.type
_entity.pdbx_description
1 polymer ?
#
loop_
_entity_poly.entity_id
_entity_poly.type
_entity_poly.pdbx_seq_one_letter_code
_entity_poly.pdbx_strand_id
1 'polypeptide(L)'
;GYKVVWGRRRKHRPREQFVFGTIQEEDRVIRINPALDQPFVPLWFLRYVLYHEMLHSVVPDETLSRNRRRVHTEEFNRREREFRDYRRARRWEDDNLSRFLR
;
A
#
# COMPACT_ATOMS: atom_id res chain seq x y z
N GLY A 1 4.53 13.51 13.43
CA GLY A 1 3.60 12.59 12.76
C GLY A 1 4.06 12.36 11.33
N TYR A 2 3.48 11.38 10.63
CA TYR A 2 3.74 11.18 9.20
C TYR A 2 3.00 12.22 8.36
N LYS A 3 3.63 12.68 7.28
CA LYS A 3 2.96 13.48 6.24
C LYS A 3 2.37 12.53 5.20
N VAL A 4 1.08 12.65 4.93
CA VAL A 4 0.41 11.91 3.84
C VAL A 4 0.29 12.82 2.63
N VAL A 5 0.79 12.39 1.49
CA VAL A 5 0.76 13.17 0.23
C VAL A 5 0.36 12.32 -0.96
N TRP A 6 -0.15 12.96 -2.00
CA TRP A 6 -0.25 12.33 -3.31
C TRP A 6 1.13 12.20 -3.97
N GLY A 7 1.38 11.07 -4.62
CA GLY A 7 2.56 10.86 -5.46
C GLY A 7 2.52 11.69 -6.75
N ARG A 8 3.52 11.50 -7.62
CA ARG A 8 3.52 12.12 -8.95
C ARG A 8 2.68 11.31 -9.92
N ARG A 9 1.80 11.96 -10.69
CA ARG A 9 1.06 11.30 -11.78
C ARG A 9 2.05 10.82 -12.85
N ARG A 10 1.99 9.53 -13.20
CA ARG A 10 2.77 8.96 -14.30
C ARG A 10 2.00 9.13 -15.61
N LYS A 11 2.72 9.40 -16.72
CA LYS A 11 2.11 9.50 -18.07
C LYS A 11 1.59 8.15 -18.59
N HIS A 12 2.18 7.05 -18.14
CA HIS A 12 1.81 5.70 -18.56
C HIS A 12 1.50 4.82 -17.35
N ARG A 13 0.45 4.00 -17.48
CA ARG A 13 0.13 2.94 -16.51
C ARG A 13 1.17 1.82 -16.59
N PRO A 14 1.52 1.20 -15.45
CA PRO A 14 2.41 0.04 -15.45
C PRO A 14 1.72 -1.17 -16.11
N ARG A 15 2.53 -2.08 -16.64
CA ARG A 15 2.06 -3.28 -17.35
C ARG A 15 1.78 -4.47 -16.45
N GLU A 16 2.53 -4.62 -15.36
CA GLU A 16 2.51 -5.84 -14.54
C GLU A 16 2.18 -5.56 -13.08
N GLN A 17 2.90 -4.64 -12.45
CA GLN A 17 2.77 -4.36 -11.01
C GLN A 17 2.24 -2.95 -10.78
N PHE A 18 1.25 -2.84 -9.89
CA PHE A 18 0.72 -1.57 -9.44
C PHE A 18 1.00 -1.36 -7.96
N VAL A 19 1.65 -0.23 -7.64
CA VAL A 19 1.97 0.17 -6.26
C VAL A 19 0.96 1.23 -5.82
N PHE A 20 0.12 0.89 -4.84
CA PHE A 20 -0.95 1.75 -4.33
C PHE A 20 -0.45 2.86 -3.39
N GLY A 21 0.58 2.57 -2.63
CA GLY A 21 1.23 3.52 -1.73
C GLY A 21 2.70 3.16 -1.52
N THR A 22 3.44 4.08 -0.92
CA THR A 22 4.80 3.82 -0.42
C THR A 22 5.03 4.64 0.85
N ILE A 23 5.79 4.10 1.79
CA ILE A 23 6.33 4.85 2.91
C ILE A 23 7.83 5.17 2.72
N GLN A 24 8.26 6.32 3.22
CA GLN A 24 9.66 6.70 3.39
C GLN A 24 9.86 7.02 4.86
N GLU A 25 10.51 6.11 5.58
CA GLU A 25 10.64 6.18 7.03
C GLU A 25 11.51 7.35 7.48
N GLU A 26 12.63 7.59 6.77
CA GLU A 26 13.58 8.64 7.09
C GLU A 26 12.93 10.03 7.05
N ASP A 27 12.09 10.26 6.04
CA ASP A 27 11.38 11.52 5.83
C ASP A 27 10.01 11.56 6.53
N ARG A 28 9.56 10.44 7.11
CA ARG A 28 8.21 10.24 7.66
C ARG A 28 7.11 10.63 6.67
N VAL A 29 7.22 10.18 5.43
CA VAL A 29 6.24 10.49 4.36
C VAL A 29 5.58 9.23 3.84
N ILE A 30 4.25 9.23 3.85
CA ILE A 30 3.43 8.25 3.13
C ILE A 30 2.96 8.89 1.82
N ARG A 31 3.27 8.26 0.69
CA ARG A 31 2.81 8.67 -0.64
C ARG A 31 1.74 7.73 -1.11
N ILE A 32 0.56 8.27 -1.40
CA ILE A 32 -0.53 7.53 -2.03
C ILE A 32 -0.46 7.74 -3.54
N ASN A 33 -0.64 6.66 -4.31
CA ASN A 33 -0.65 6.75 -5.76
C ASN A 33 -1.86 7.58 -6.24
N PRO A 34 -1.65 8.63 -7.07
CA PRO A 34 -2.74 9.48 -7.57
C PRO A 34 -3.83 8.75 -8.37
N ALA A 35 -3.57 7.53 -8.86
CA ALA A 35 -4.64 6.75 -9.49
C ALA A 35 -5.75 6.35 -8.51
N LEU A 36 -5.51 6.43 -7.20
CA LEU A 36 -6.55 6.21 -6.19
C LEU A 36 -7.49 7.41 -6.01
N ASP A 37 -7.18 8.55 -6.60
CA ASP A 37 -8.03 9.76 -6.63
C ASP A 37 -9.06 9.66 -7.79
N GLN A 38 -9.89 8.61 -7.76
CA GLN A 38 -10.92 8.36 -8.77
C GLN A 38 -12.26 8.02 -8.10
N PRO A 39 -13.41 8.44 -8.67
CA PRO A 39 -14.73 8.23 -8.03
C PRO A 39 -15.10 6.77 -7.75
N PHE A 40 -14.54 5.82 -8.50
CA PHE A 40 -14.81 4.40 -8.30
C PHE A 40 -14.04 3.81 -7.12
N VAL A 41 -13.03 4.52 -6.59
CA VAL A 41 -12.17 4.06 -5.51
C VAL A 41 -12.85 4.38 -4.18
N PRO A 42 -13.30 3.39 -3.41
CA PRO A 42 -14.01 3.65 -2.18
C PRO A 42 -13.09 4.19 -1.09
N LEU A 43 -13.62 5.08 -0.24
CA LEU A 43 -12.84 5.68 0.86
C LEU A 43 -12.28 4.62 1.83
N TRP A 44 -13.01 3.52 2.08
CA TRP A 44 -12.52 2.44 2.94
C TRP A 44 -11.33 1.69 2.32
N PHE A 45 -11.21 1.65 0.99
CA PHE A 45 -10.04 1.07 0.33
C PHE A 45 -8.83 2.00 0.48
N LEU A 46 -9.03 3.32 0.31
CA LEU A 46 -7.98 4.29 0.56
C LEU A 46 -7.47 4.23 2.01
N ARG A 47 -8.37 4.03 2.98
CA ARG A 47 -8.01 3.79 4.39
C ARG A 47 -7.20 2.51 4.58
N TYR A 48 -7.54 1.43 3.88
CA TYR A 48 -6.75 0.20 3.88
C TYR A 48 -5.34 0.43 3.34
N VAL A 49 -5.19 1.09 2.20
CA VAL A 49 -3.86 1.41 1.63
C VAL A 49 -3.04 2.24 2.64
N LEU A 50 -3.64 3.28 3.24
CA LEU A 50 -2.94 4.07 4.25
C LEU A 50 -2.51 3.24 5.47
N TYR A 51 -3.39 2.35 5.96
CA TYR A 51 -3.08 1.44 7.06
C TYR A 51 -1.95 0.48 6.71
N HIS A 52 -1.96 -0.10 5.50
CA HIS A 52 -0.89 -0.94 4.97
C HIS A 52 0.44 -0.19 4.96
N GLU A 53 0.47 1.05 4.46
CA GLU A 53 1.68 1.87 4.46
C GLU A 53 2.17 2.15 5.89
N MET A 54 1.26 2.44 6.83
CA MET A 54 1.64 2.64 8.23
C MET A 54 2.22 1.37 8.87
N LEU A 55 1.79 0.17 8.47
CA LEU A 55 2.33 -1.07 9.03
C LEU A 55 3.81 -1.25 8.75
N HIS A 56 4.30 -0.77 7.59
CA HIS A 56 5.73 -0.79 7.26
C HIS A 56 6.59 -0.01 8.27
N SER A 57 6.02 1.01 8.93
CA SER A 57 6.74 1.79 9.96
C SER A 57 6.81 1.12 11.33
N VAL A 58 5.86 0.23 11.64
CA VAL A 58 5.68 -0.33 12.99
C VAL A 58 6.00 -1.82 13.06
N VAL A 59 6.07 -2.52 11.93
CA VAL A 59 6.48 -3.92 11.86
C VAL A 59 7.85 -3.98 11.20
N PRO A 60 8.90 -4.43 11.92
CA PRO A 60 10.23 -4.52 11.36
C PRO A 60 10.32 -5.59 10.25
N ASP A 61 11.12 -5.29 9.24
CA ASP A 61 11.51 -6.25 8.21
C ASP A 61 12.27 -7.45 8.82
N GLU A 62 12.07 -8.64 8.25
CA GLU A 62 12.90 -9.80 8.53
C GLU A 62 14.11 -9.83 7.59
N THR A 63 15.33 -9.86 8.15
CA THR A 63 16.56 -9.95 7.35
C THR A 63 16.84 -11.41 6.99
N LEU A 64 16.73 -11.74 5.70
CA LEU A 64 16.98 -13.09 5.19
C LEU A 64 18.46 -13.31 4.80
N SER A 65 19.12 -12.26 4.31
CA SER A 65 20.57 -12.23 4.04
C SER A 65 21.05 -10.78 3.88
N ARG A 66 22.36 -10.56 3.71
CA ARG A 66 23.00 -9.22 3.65
C ARG A 66 22.31 -8.24 2.69
N ASN A 67 21.67 -8.72 1.61
CA ASN A 67 20.97 -7.91 0.62
C ASN A 67 19.51 -8.32 0.39
N ARG A 68 18.92 -9.18 1.24
CA ARG A 68 17.53 -9.62 1.10
C ARG A 68 16.77 -9.43 2.40
N ARG A 69 15.67 -8.71 2.31
CA ARG A 69 14.74 -8.49 3.41
C ARG A 69 13.35 -8.96 2.99
N ARG A 70 12.60 -9.51 3.94
CA ARG A 70 11.17 -9.79 3.81
C ARG A 70 10.44 -8.71 4.59
N VAL A 71 9.70 -7.90 3.85
CA VAL A 71 8.95 -6.76 4.40
C VAL A 71 7.59 -7.25 4.95
N HIS A 72 6.84 -8.01 4.16
CA HIS A 72 5.58 -8.63 4.58
C HIS A 72 5.83 -9.93 5.37
N THR A 73 6.34 -9.77 6.59
CA THR A 73 6.57 -10.87 7.55
C THR A 73 5.25 -11.50 8.03
N GLU A 74 5.33 -12.61 8.77
CA GLU A 74 4.15 -13.20 9.42
C GLU A 74 3.45 -12.21 10.36
N GLU A 75 4.23 -11.44 11.12
CA GLU A 75 3.71 -10.39 11.99
C GLU A 75 3.04 -9.26 11.19
N PHE A 76 3.63 -8.86 10.07
CA PHE A 76 3.01 -7.87 9.18
C PHE A 76 1.65 -8.38 8.71
N ASN A 77 1.59 -9.61 8.20
CA ASN A 77 0.37 -10.24 7.71
C ASN A 77 -0.67 -10.42 8.83
N ARG A 78 -0.24 -10.69 10.06
CA ARG A 78 -1.12 -10.80 11.24
C ARG A 78 -1.76 -9.44 11.54
N ARG A 79 -0.97 -8.38 11.64
CA ARG A 79 -1.47 -7.02 11.90
C ARG A 79 -2.32 -6.50 10.75
N GLU A 80 -1.94 -6.79 9.50
CA GLU A 80 -2.72 -6.38 8.33
C GLU A 80 -4.16 -6.91 8.39
N ARG A 81 -4.33 -8.16 8.86
CA ARG A 81 -5.64 -8.81 9.03
C ARG A 81 -6.49 -8.20 10.15
N GLU A 82 -5.92 -7.41 11.05
CA GLU A 82 -6.66 -6.70 12.11
C GLU A 82 -7.42 -5.48 11.58
N PHE A 83 -7.12 -5.02 10.35
CA PHE A 83 -7.88 -3.94 9.74
C PHE A 83 -9.36 -4.34 9.55
N ARG A 84 -10.28 -3.51 10.03
CA ARG A 84 -11.72 -3.79 10.06
C ARG A 84 -12.28 -4.26 8.70
N ASP A 85 -11.84 -3.64 7.61
CA ASP A 85 -12.30 -3.96 6.25
C ASP A 85 -11.28 -4.81 5.47
N TYR A 86 -10.34 -5.49 6.12
CA TYR A 86 -9.23 -6.20 5.46
C TYR A 86 -9.70 -7.12 4.33
N ARG A 87 -10.61 -8.05 4.63
CA ARG A 87 -11.12 -9.02 3.64
C ARG A 87 -11.84 -8.33 2.48
N ARG A 88 -12.55 -7.23 2.78
CA ARG A 88 -13.26 -6.43 1.78
C ARG A 88 -12.28 -5.68 0.87
N ALA A 89 -11.21 -5.15 1.46
CA ALA A 89 -10.15 -4.45 0.74
C ALA A 89 -9.37 -5.37 -0.19
N ARG A 90 -8.93 -6.55 0.30
CA ARG A 90 -8.25 -7.56 -0.53
C ARG A 90 -9.12 -8.00 -1.71
N ARG A 91 -10.39 -8.33 -1.48
CA ARG A 91 -11.30 -8.70 -2.57
C ARG A 91 -11.48 -7.60 -3.59
N TRP A 92 -11.70 -6.37 -3.14
CA TRP A 92 -11.88 -5.23 -4.05
C TRP A 92 -10.61 -4.94 -4.85
N GLU A 93 -9.43 -5.09 -4.24
CA GLU A 93 -8.15 -4.98 -4.91
C GLU A 93 -8.06 -5.98 -6.06
N ASP A 94 -8.32 -7.26 -5.77
CA ASP A 94 -8.29 -8.33 -6.78
C ASP A 94 -9.29 -8.05 -7.92
N ASP A 95 -10.51 -7.62 -7.60
CA ASP A 95 -11.56 -7.31 -8.58
C ASP A 95 -11.26 -6.06 -9.44
N ASN A 96 -10.44 -5.12 -8.96
CA ASN A 96 -10.21 -3.83 -9.60
C ASN A 96 -8.78 -3.61 -10.10
N LEU A 97 -7.84 -4.51 -9.80
CA LEU A 97 -6.41 -4.32 -10.13
C LEU A 97 -6.19 -4.05 -11.62
N SER A 98 -6.90 -4.76 -12.50
CA SER A 98 -6.83 -4.59 -13.96
C SER A 98 -7.16 -3.16 -14.41
N ARG A 99 -7.97 -2.41 -13.66
CA ARG A 99 -8.34 -1.02 -13.99
C ARG A 99 -7.19 -0.03 -13.78
N PHE A 100 -6.20 -0.40 -12.98
CA PHE A 100 -4.99 0.38 -12.72
C PHE A 100 -3.83 0.01 -13.64
N LEU A 101 -3.91 -1.16 -14.27
CA LEU A 101 -2.95 -1.66 -15.25
C LEU A 101 -3.32 -1.20 -16.67
N ARG A 102 -2.42 -1.43 -17.63
CA ARG A 102 -2.60 -1.15 -19.06
C ARG A 102 -2.90 -2.43 -19.82
#